data_AF-A0A9X7RG00-F1
#
_entry.id   AF-A0A9X7RG00-F1
#
_cell.length_a   1.000
_cell.length_b   1.000
_cell.length_c   1.000
_cell.angle_alpha   90.00
_cell.angle_beta   90.00
_cell.angle_gamma   90.00
#
_symmetry.space_group_name_H-M   'P 1'
#
loop_
_entity.id
_entity.type
_entity.pdbx_description
1 polymer ?
#
loop_
_entity_poly.entity_id
_entity_poly.type
_entity_poly.pdbx_seq_one_letter_code
_entity_poly.pdbx_strand_id
1 'polypeptide(L)'
;METSVPDQILARLTEAVEVIAVTGKGDGPRAVLASWPECQGKIARRRRTYPPRAISRAEEAITWFSLIEDPDARRALQFEVMCKAGGGKFSRICEKYGWKRSTVTSRNKAVLRRLAKRLGEESPVDH
;
A
#
# COMPACT_ATOMS: atom_id res chain seq x y z
N MET A 1 -17.11 1.19 -15.53
CA MET A 1 -16.85 0.05 -14.63
C MET A 1 -16.58 0.64 -13.26
N GLU A 2 -17.46 0.43 -12.29
CA GLU A 2 -17.18 0.81 -10.91
C GLU A 2 -16.00 -0.02 -10.41
N THR A 3 -14.92 0.66 -9.99
CA THR A 3 -13.80 -0.01 -9.34
C THR A 3 -14.26 -0.54 -8.00
N SER A 4 -14.05 -1.83 -7.73
CA SER A 4 -14.46 -2.43 -6.47
C SER A 4 -13.77 -1.74 -5.29
N VAL A 5 -14.42 -1.68 -4.12
CA VAL A 5 -13.84 -1.04 -2.91
C VAL A 5 -12.42 -1.55 -2.59
N PRO A 6 -12.11 -2.87 -2.68
CA PRO A 6 -10.74 -3.35 -2.54
C PRO A 6 -9.75 -2.74 -3.53
N ASP A 7 -10.15 -2.58 -4.78
CA ASP A 7 -9.30 -1.99 -5.82
C ASP A 7 -9.06 -0.49 -5.56
N GLN A 8 -10.05 0.22 -5.02
CA GLN A 8 -9.92 1.63 -4.62
C GLN A 8 -8.91 1.81 -3.47
N ILE A 9 -9.00 0.97 -2.43
CA ILE A 9 -8.04 0.99 -1.32
C ILE A 9 -6.64 0.65 -1.82
N LEU A 10 -6.51 -0.38 -2.65
CA LEU A 10 -5.24 -0.77 -3.23
C LEU A 10 -4.63 0.36 -4.07
N ALA A 11 -5.44 1.06 -4.86
CA ALA A 11 -5.00 2.23 -5.63
C ALA A 11 -4.53 3.36 -4.72
N ARG A 12 -5.27 3.67 -3.65
CA ARG A 12 -4.91 4.72 -2.68
C ARG A 12 -3.61 4.40 -1.94
N LEU A 13 -3.42 3.14 -1.52
CA LEU A 13 -2.14 2.67 -0.95
C LEU A 13 -0.99 2.77 -1.96
N THR A 14 -1.25 2.45 -3.22
CA THR A 14 -0.24 2.54 -4.29
C THR A 14 0.18 3.98 -4.55
N GLU A 15 -0.78 4.90 -4.67
CA GLU A 15 -0.49 6.34 -4.82
C GLU A 15 0.27 6.87 -3.59
N ALA A 16 -0.11 6.45 -2.39
CA ALA A 16 0.56 6.88 -1.16
C ALA A 16 2.05 6.52 -1.16
N VAL A 17 2.39 5.31 -1.59
CA VAL A 17 3.78 4.86 -1.76
C VAL A 17 4.53 5.71 -2.78
N GLU A 18 3.91 6.04 -3.93
CA GLU A 18 4.53 6.89 -4.95
C GLU A 18 4.81 8.31 -4.43
N VAL A 19 3.84 8.91 -3.73
CA VAL A 19 3.96 10.25 -3.11
C VAL A 19 5.12 10.28 -2.12
N ILE A 20 5.13 9.32 -1.20
CA ILE A 20 6.13 9.21 -0.14
C ILE A 20 7.55 9.00 -0.70
N ALA A 21 7.68 8.15 -1.72
CA ALA A 21 8.97 7.89 -2.37
C ALA A 21 9.55 9.13 -3.08
N VAL A 22 8.69 10.10 -3.42
CA VAL A 22 9.08 11.38 -4.04
C VAL A 22 9.37 12.45 -2.99
N THR A 23 8.51 12.60 -1.98
CA THR A 23 8.62 13.71 -1.02
C THR A 23 9.63 13.44 0.07
N GLY A 24 9.85 12.17 0.42
CA GLY A 24 10.69 11.78 1.56
C GLY A 24 10.23 12.36 2.91
N LYS A 25 9.04 12.98 2.95
CA LYS A 25 8.43 13.60 4.13
C LYS A 25 7.46 12.63 4.80
N GLY A 26 7.50 12.65 6.13
CA GLY A 26 6.85 11.72 7.04
C GLY A 26 7.91 11.07 7.92
N ASP A 27 7.64 10.89 9.22
CA ASP A 27 8.51 10.13 10.12
C ASP A 27 8.31 8.61 10.01
N GLY A 28 7.13 8.14 9.56
CA GLY A 28 6.85 6.72 9.26
C GLY A 28 7.39 6.09 7.95
N PRO A 29 7.61 6.81 6.83
CA PRO A 29 7.99 6.24 5.55
C PRO A 29 9.46 5.81 5.43
N ARG A 30 10.40 6.40 6.19
CA ARG A 30 11.79 5.91 6.18
C ARG A 30 11.88 4.51 6.79
N ALA A 31 11.17 4.23 7.88
CA ALA A 31 11.16 2.89 8.49
C ALA A 31 10.49 1.85 7.58
N VAL A 32 9.36 2.23 6.98
CA VAL A 32 8.63 1.48 5.94
C VAL A 32 9.55 1.18 4.76
N LEU A 33 10.08 2.19 4.06
CA LEU A 33 10.95 1.95 2.90
C LEU A 33 12.28 1.27 3.25
N ALA A 34 12.88 1.56 4.42
CA ALA A 34 14.14 0.95 4.86
C ALA A 34 13.99 -0.51 5.28
N SER A 35 12.78 -0.95 5.64
CA SER A 35 12.52 -2.38 5.88
C SER A 35 12.36 -3.19 4.59
N TRP A 36 12.40 -2.55 3.40
CA TRP A 36 12.17 -3.19 2.10
C TRP A 36 13.21 -2.79 1.02
N PRO A 37 14.49 -3.19 1.19
CA PRO A 37 15.58 -2.84 0.28
C PRO A 37 15.39 -3.34 -1.16
N GLU A 38 14.58 -4.37 -1.40
CA GLU A 38 14.40 -4.95 -2.74
C GLU A 38 13.67 -4.05 -3.74
N CYS A 39 12.75 -3.23 -3.21
CA CYS A 39 11.93 -2.28 -3.98
C CYS A 39 12.44 -0.84 -3.86
N GLN A 40 13.35 -0.58 -2.92
CA GLN A 40 13.96 0.73 -2.70
C GLN A 40 14.67 1.22 -3.97
N GLY A 41 14.49 2.51 -4.29
CA GLY A 41 15.10 3.14 -5.48
C GLY A 41 14.45 2.78 -6.83
N LYS A 42 13.51 1.82 -6.86
CA LYS A 42 12.80 1.41 -8.09
C LYS A 42 11.39 1.98 -8.20
N ILE A 43 10.85 2.50 -7.11
CA ILE A 43 9.50 3.09 -7.09
C ILE A 43 9.39 4.21 -8.14
N ALA A 44 8.33 4.15 -8.94
CA ALA A 44 8.12 5.05 -10.05
C ALA A 44 7.89 6.47 -9.51
N ARG A 45 8.84 7.36 -9.78
CA ARG A 45 8.70 8.80 -9.50
C ARG A 45 7.99 9.49 -10.67
N ARG A 46 6.72 9.14 -10.88
CA ARG A 46 5.93 9.64 -12.02
C ARG A 46 5.73 11.16 -11.98
N ARG A 47 5.72 11.73 -10.78
CA ARG A 47 5.66 13.18 -10.53
C ARG A 47 6.85 13.62 -9.69
N ARG A 48 7.32 14.84 -9.92
CA ARG A 48 8.45 15.43 -9.19
C ARG A 48 8.02 16.11 -7.89
N THR A 49 6.77 16.52 -7.80
CA THR A 49 6.20 17.22 -6.64
C THR A 49 4.73 16.83 -6.45
N TYR A 50 4.24 16.96 -5.22
CA TYR A 50 2.84 16.73 -4.86
C TYR A 50 2.33 17.89 -3.99
N PRO A 51 1.06 18.30 -4.12
CA PRO A 51 0.48 19.34 -3.26
C PRO A 51 0.36 18.83 -1.81
N PRO A 52 0.37 19.71 -0.79
CA PRO A 52 0.30 19.31 0.62
C PRO A 52 -0.87 18.37 0.95
N ARG A 53 -2.06 18.62 0.38
CA ARG A 53 -3.24 17.74 0.55
C ARG A 53 -3.02 16.31 0.04
N ALA A 54 -2.20 16.12 -0.99
CA ALA A 54 -1.88 14.77 -1.48
C ALA A 54 -0.87 14.07 -0.54
N ILE A 55 0.04 14.83 0.07
CA ILE A 55 0.98 14.32 1.08
C ILE A 55 0.21 13.86 2.32
N SER A 56 -0.66 14.70 2.88
CA SER A 56 -1.46 14.33 4.06
C SER A 56 -2.33 13.10 3.82
N ARG A 57 -2.97 12.99 2.65
CA ARG A 57 -3.75 11.79 2.27
C ARG A 57 -2.89 10.54 2.11
N ALA A 58 -1.63 10.69 1.66
CA ALA A 58 -0.69 9.60 1.55
C ALA A 58 -0.20 9.14 2.93
N GLU A 59 0.10 10.07 3.83
CA GLU A 59 0.47 9.78 5.22
C GLU A 59 -0.65 9.02 5.93
N GLU A 60 -1.90 9.50 5.82
CA GLU A 60 -3.10 8.82 6.32
C GLU A 60 -3.24 7.41 5.74
N ALA A 61 -3.13 7.24 4.43
CA ALA A 61 -3.30 5.93 3.80
C ALA A 61 -2.23 4.91 4.25
N ILE A 62 -0.99 5.35 4.52
CA ILE A 62 0.05 4.46 5.03
C ILE A 62 -0.23 3.98 6.45
N THR A 63 -0.90 4.78 7.30
CA THR A 63 -1.23 4.34 8.66
C THR A 63 -2.17 3.12 8.65
N TRP A 64 -2.93 2.91 7.58
CA TRP A 64 -3.85 1.78 7.43
C TRP A 64 -3.17 0.42 7.47
N PHE A 65 -1.87 0.33 7.15
CA PHE A 65 -1.13 -0.93 7.34
C PHE A 65 -1.09 -1.36 8.81
N SER A 66 -1.19 -0.42 9.76
CA SER A 66 -1.22 -0.74 11.20
C SER A 66 -2.50 -1.49 11.59
N LEU A 67 -3.59 -1.31 10.84
CA LEU A 67 -4.88 -1.97 11.04
C LEU A 67 -4.89 -3.44 10.60
N ILE A 68 -3.81 -3.95 9.97
CA ILE A 68 -3.69 -5.34 9.52
C ILE A 68 -2.93 -6.12 10.58
N GLU A 69 -3.62 -6.82 11.46
CA GLU A 69 -3.03 -7.54 12.62
C GLU A 69 -2.03 -8.64 12.21
N ASP A 70 -2.35 -9.41 11.18
CA ASP A 70 -1.49 -10.49 10.68
C ASP A 70 -0.24 -9.88 9.99
N PRO A 71 0.98 -10.09 10.55
CA PRO A 71 2.20 -9.50 10.01
C PRO A 71 2.58 -10.05 8.63
N ASP A 72 2.26 -11.31 8.34
CA ASP A 72 2.55 -11.93 7.04
C ASP A 72 1.58 -11.41 5.98
N ALA A 73 0.30 -11.28 6.33
CA ALA A 73 -0.69 -10.67 5.44
C ALA A 73 -0.36 -9.19 5.16
N ARG A 74 0.07 -8.45 6.18
CA ARG A 74 0.53 -7.06 6.06
C ARG A 74 1.72 -6.96 5.11
N ARG A 75 2.75 -7.80 5.31
CA ARG A 75 3.95 -7.84 4.47
C ARG A 75 3.62 -8.20 3.02
N ALA A 76 2.76 -9.19 2.80
CA ALA A 76 2.35 -9.62 1.47
C ALA A 76 1.58 -8.51 0.71
N LEU A 77 0.71 -7.77 1.39
CA LEU A 77 0.02 -6.62 0.81
C LEU A 77 0.98 -5.47 0.50
N GLN A 78 1.90 -5.17 1.41
CA GLN A 78 2.93 -4.14 1.20
C GLN A 78 3.75 -4.43 -0.07
N PHE A 79 4.18 -5.67 -0.29
CA PHE A 79 4.89 -6.04 -1.51
C PHE A 79 4.04 -5.88 -2.79
N GLU A 80 2.75 -6.20 -2.74
CA GLU A 80 1.87 -5.98 -3.89
C GLU A 80 1.75 -4.49 -4.22
N VAL A 81 1.50 -3.66 -3.21
CA VAL A 81 1.40 -2.19 -3.34
C VAL A 81 2.69 -1.62 -3.93
N MET A 82 3.85 -2.00 -3.38
CA MET A 82 5.16 -1.52 -3.86
C MET A 82 5.43 -1.91 -5.31
N CYS A 83 5.11 -3.16 -5.69
CA CYS A 83 5.27 -3.60 -7.07
C CYS A 83 4.36 -2.84 -8.03
N LYS A 84 3.11 -2.54 -7.62
CA LYS A 84 2.17 -1.71 -8.40
C LYS A 84 2.64 -0.26 -8.52
N ALA A 85 3.34 0.26 -7.52
CA ALA A 85 4.01 1.56 -7.54
C ALA A 85 5.31 1.56 -8.36
N GLY A 86 5.64 0.48 -9.07
CA GLY A 86 6.82 0.38 -9.93
C GLY A 86 8.05 -0.27 -9.30
N GLY A 87 7.95 -0.76 -8.06
CA GLY A 87 9.05 -1.40 -7.32
C GLY A 87 9.54 -2.74 -7.89
N GLY A 88 8.96 -3.22 -9.00
CA GLY A 88 9.35 -4.44 -9.70
C GLY A 88 8.17 -5.35 -10.04
N LYS A 89 8.49 -6.57 -10.49
CA LYS A 89 7.48 -7.60 -10.83
C LYS A 89 7.05 -8.34 -9.57
N PHE A 90 5.76 -8.26 -9.24
CA PHE A 90 5.18 -8.95 -8.08
C PHE A 90 5.38 -10.47 -8.12
N SER A 91 5.32 -11.10 -9.31
CA SER A 91 5.57 -12.54 -9.46
C SER A 91 6.95 -12.96 -8.94
N ARG A 92 7.98 -12.18 -9.25
CA ARG A 92 9.37 -12.45 -8.82
C ARG A 92 9.53 -12.33 -7.31
N ILE A 93 8.80 -11.40 -6.69
CA ILE A 93 8.75 -11.28 -5.23
C ILE A 93 8.04 -12.50 -4.64
N CYS A 94 6.87 -12.88 -5.16
CA CYS A 94 6.18 -14.09 -4.70
C CYS A 94 7.07 -15.34 -4.79
N GLU A 95 7.76 -15.56 -5.90
CA GLU A 95 8.71 -16.68 -6.07
C GLU A 95 9.81 -16.66 -5.02
N LYS A 96 10.42 -15.50 -4.75
CA LYS A 96 11.48 -15.35 -3.74
C LYS A 96 11.03 -15.79 -2.34
N TYR A 97 9.78 -15.50 -1.98
CA TYR A 97 9.21 -15.86 -0.68
C TYR A 97 8.47 -17.21 -0.67
N GLY A 98 8.56 -17.99 -1.75
CA GLY A 98 7.88 -19.29 -1.85
C GLY A 98 6.35 -19.18 -1.94
N TRP A 99 5.83 -18.02 -2.35
CA TRP A 99 4.40 -17.77 -2.44
C TRP A 99 3.85 -18.03 -3.84
N LYS A 100 2.69 -18.67 -3.92
CA LYS A 100 1.91 -18.73 -5.16
C LYS A 100 1.20 -17.38 -5.39
N ARG A 101 1.58 -16.65 -6.44
CA ARG A 101 1.04 -15.32 -6.76
C ARG A 101 -0.50 -15.26 -6.71
N SER A 102 -1.19 -16.21 -7.35
CA SER A 102 -2.66 -16.23 -7.38
C SER A 102 -3.27 -16.30 -5.98
N THR A 103 -2.68 -17.11 -5.10
CA THR A 103 -3.09 -17.27 -3.72
C THR A 103 -2.88 -15.98 -2.94
N VAL A 104 -1.71 -15.35 -3.08
CA VAL A 104 -1.41 -14.08 -2.40
C VAL A 104 -2.34 -12.98 -2.88
N THR A 105 -2.56 -12.82 -4.19
CA THR A 105 -3.50 -11.82 -4.71
C THR A 105 -4.92 -12.04 -4.16
N SER A 106 -5.38 -13.29 -4.06
CA SER A 106 -6.69 -13.59 -3.46
C SER A 106 -6.74 -13.25 -1.97
N ARG A 107 -5.68 -13.56 -1.21
CA ARG A 107 -5.56 -13.22 0.22
C ARG A 107 -5.53 -11.71 0.42
N ASN A 108 -4.74 -10.99 -0.35
CA ASN A 108 -4.65 -9.54 -0.30
C ASN A 108 -6.00 -8.88 -0.60
N LYS A 109 -6.78 -9.40 -1.56
CA LYS A 109 -8.17 -8.95 -1.77
C LYS A 109 -9.05 -9.13 -0.54
N ALA A 110 -8.93 -10.24 0.18
CA ALA A 110 -9.66 -10.44 1.43
C ALA A 110 -9.20 -9.46 2.53
N VAL A 111 -7.90 -9.20 2.65
CA VAL A 111 -7.34 -8.20 3.57
C VAL A 111 -7.89 -6.82 3.25
N LEU A 112 -7.87 -6.40 1.98
CA LEU A 112 -8.41 -5.12 1.53
C LEU A 112 -9.90 -4.95 1.83
N ARG A 113 -10.71 -6.02 1.71
CA ARG A 113 -12.12 -5.99 2.12
C ARG A 113 -12.31 -5.78 3.61
N ARG A 114 -11.49 -6.45 4.44
CA ARG A 114 -11.53 -6.26 5.90
C ARG A 114 -11.08 -4.85 6.28
N LEU A 115 -10.05 -4.35 5.62
CA LEU A 115 -9.57 -2.98 5.80
C LEU A 115 -10.66 -1.97 5.43
N ALA A 116 -11.34 -2.16 4.29
CA ALA A 116 -12.48 -1.34 3.89
C ALA A 116 -13.58 -1.29 4.96
N LYS A 117 -13.91 -2.45 5.52
CA LYS A 117 -14.91 -2.55 6.58
C LYS A 117 -14.49 -1.75 7.82
N ARG A 118 -13.24 -1.91 8.29
CA ARG A 118 -12.71 -1.15 9.43
C ARG A 118 -12.74 0.35 9.19
N LEU A 119 -12.30 0.80 8.01
CA LEU A 119 -12.32 2.21 7.64
C LEU A 119 -13.73 2.79 7.52
N GLY A 120 -14.72 1.97 7.13
CA GLY A 120 -16.13 2.37 7.11
C GLY A 120 -16.80 2.36 8.48
N GLU A 121 -16.34 1.51 9.41
CA GLU A 121 -16.78 1.48 10.82
C GLU A 121 -16.18 2.63 11.64
N GLU A 122 -15.00 3.14 11.25
CA GLU A 122 -14.35 4.31 11.87
C GLU A 122 -14.82 5.67 11.33
N SER A 123 -15.70 5.72 10.32
CA SER A 123 -16.40 6.98 9.97
C SER A 123 -17.52 7.20 10.98
N PRO A 124 -17.41 8.19 11.90
CA PRO A 124 -18.55 8.60 12.69
C PRO A 124 -19.60 9.12 11.70
N VAL A 125 -20.82 8.60 11.83
CA VAL A 125 -21.99 9.28 11.32
C VAL A 125 -22.11 10.57 12.14
N ASP A 126 -21.64 11.69 11.59
CA ASP A 126 -22.03 13.01 12.06
C ASP A 126 -23.49 13.23 11.67
N HIS A 127 -24.39 13.11 12.65
CA HIS A 127 -25.68 13.79 12.67
C HIS A 127 -25.95 14.33 14.07
#